data_AF-A0A9D1V9X9-F1
#
_entry.id   AF-A0A9D1V9X9-F1
#
_cell.length_a   1.000
_cell.length_b   1.000
_cell.length_c   1.000
_cell.angle_alpha   90.00
_cell.angle_beta   90.00
_cell.angle_gamma   90.00
#
_symmetry.space_group_name_H-M   'P 1'
#
loop_
_entity.id
_entity.type
_entity.pdbx_description
1 polymer ?
#
loop_
_entity_poly.entity_id
_entity_poly.type
_entity_poly.pdbx_seq_one_letter_code
_entity_poly.pdbx_strand_id
1 'polypeptide(L)'
;MNILATYVHRLNPVLIEIPDTPLAVRWYGLAYVCGFLLGYWALLKISRRGLYCVKPDKLGDFITWVCLLGVLAGGRLGEFFFYWLPEKGLSGLAEDPTWVFRVWEGGMASHGGMLGVLLVALFYARSHKLSFPGVLDGLAIVAPIGLFFGRLANFINGELYGRITSADNPLAMKFPQEIYELAPDQLMQAAVAAQQAAPETAIHTPGMIAELCRTNDAVCAAVEPFLHYRWPSQLFEAASEGLLLFAVLIVTRIKWKNAPDGTFCALFCFIYAIARIASECLKEPDAGVWHGITQGQLLSLGLVVLGIGFAVSSYRRAKAEKMTLIEKK
;
A
#
# COMPACT_ATOMS: atom_id res chain seq x y z
N MET A 1 -10.99 21.15 -25.25
CA MET A 1 -9.73 20.40 -25.16
C MET A 1 -9.52 20.03 -23.70
N ASN A 2 -9.71 18.77 -23.32
CA ASN A 2 -9.55 18.32 -21.93
C ASN A 2 -8.05 18.24 -21.62
N ILE A 3 -7.55 19.14 -20.76
CA ILE A 3 -6.11 19.24 -20.44
C ILE A 3 -5.56 17.92 -19.87
N LEU A 4 -6.35 17.21 -19.07
CA LEU A 4 -5.95 15.94 -18.47
C LEU A 4 -5.94 14.76 -19.45
N ALA A 5 -6.85 14.73 -20.43
CA ALA A 5 -6.91 13.66 -21.44
C ALA A 5 -5.71 13.64 -22.41
N THR A 6 -4.79 14.60 -22.30
CA THR A 6 -3.54 14.68 -23.08
C THR A 6 -2.29 14.52 -22.22
N TYR A 7 -2.46 14.22 -20.93
CA TYR A 7 -1.33 14.16 -19.99
C TYR A 7 -0.59 12.82 -20.09
N VAL A 8 0.67 12.89 -20.50
CA VAL A 8 1.65 11.82 -20.31
C VAL A 8 2.31 12.01 -18.95
N HIS A 9 2.24 10.99 -18.10
CA HIS A 9 2.74 11.04 -16.74
C HIS A 9 4.27 11.13 -16.69
N ARG A 10 4.81 12.21 -16.10
CA ARG A 10 6.26 12.48 -16.06
C ARG A 10 6.85 12.78 -14.68
N LEU A 11 6.12 12.52 -13.59
CA LEU A 11 6.65 12.79 -12.25
C LEU A 11 7.92 11.97 -11.97
N ASN A 12 8.88 12.61 -11.32
CA ASN A 12 10.13 11.97 -10.91
C ASN A 12 9.93 11.23 -9.57
N PRO A 13 10.16 9.90 -9.51
CA PRO A 13 10.07 9.13 -8.26
C PRO A 13 11.16 9.47 -7.24
N VAL A 14 12.26 10.09 -7.68
CA VAL A 14 13.34 10.61 -6.84
C VAL A 14 13.02 12.04 -6.42
N LEU A 15 12.99 12.26 -5.11
CA LEU A 15 12.79 13.56 -4.50
C LEU A 15 14.11 14.35 -4.42
N ILE A 16 15.17 13.70 -3.93
CA ILE A 16 16.51 14.28 -3.80
C ILE A 16 17.53 13.20 -4.17
N GLU A 17 18.37 13.48 -5.16
CA GLU A 17 19.58 12.71 -5.44
C GLU A 17 20.71 13.22 -4.54
N ILE A 18 21.45 12.31 -3.90
CA ILE A 18 22.61 12.68 -3.10
C ILE A 18 23.83 12.68 -4.02
N PRO A 19 24.48 13.84 -4.26
CA PRO A 19 25.63 13.92 -5.16
C PRO A 19 26.71 12.90 -4.80
N ASP A 20 27.35 12.35 -5.83
CA ASP A 20 28.47 11.40 -5.72
C ASP A 20 28.17 10.10 -4.95
N THR A 21 26.90 9.75 -4.77
CA THR A 21 26.49 8.49 -4.12
C THR A 21 25.36 7.80 -4.88
N PRO A 22 25.19 6.46 -4.73
CA PRO A 22 24.02 5.76 -5.28
C PRO A 22 22.74 5.99 -4.45
N LEU A 23 22.78 6.83 -3.41
CA LEU A 23 21.67 7.03 -2.50
C LEU A 23 20.74 8.12 -3.02
N ALA A 24 19.45 7.82 -3.01
CA ALA A 24 18.41 8.73 -3.44
C ALA A 24 17.23 8.70 -2.45
N VAL A 25 16.76 9.87 -2.04
CA VAL A 25 15.52 10.01 -1.29
C VAL A 25 14.37 9.91 -2.27
N ARG A 26 13.50 8.91 -2.10
CA ARG A 26 12.36 8.66 -2.99
C ARG A 26 11.04 9.08 -2.33
N TRP A 27 10.05 9.43 -3.14
CA TRP A 27 8.70 9.74 -2.67
C TRP A 27 8.06 8.60 -1.88
N TYR A 28 8.37 7.36 -2.24
CA TYR A 28 7.97 6.17 -1.48
C TYR A 28 8.48 6.17 -0.03
N GLY A 29 9.76 6.51 0.17
CA GLY A 29 10.33 6.60 1.51
C GLY A 29 9.64 7.70 2.33
N LEU A 30 9.40 8.85 1.71
CA LEU A 30 8.65 9.93 2.33
C LEU A 30 7.20 9.52 2.67
N ALA A 31 6.54 8.78 1.79
CA ALA A 31 5.18 8.27 2.01
C ALA A 31 5.11 7.37 3.26
N TYR A 32 6.08 6.47 3.45
CA TYR A 32 6.17 5.66 4.67
C TYR A 32 6.36 6.53 5.93
N VAL A 33 7.29 7.49 5.89
CA VAL A 33 7.56 8.39 7.02
C VAL A 33 6.29 9.18 7.38
N CYS A 34 5.62 9.78 6.38
CA CYS A 34 4.36 10.48 6.57
C CYS A 34 3.27 9.56 7.15
N GLY A 35 3.15 8.34 6.64
CA GLY A 35 2.22 7.33 7.15
C GLY A 35 2.42 7.03 8.64
N PHE A 36 3.66 6.78 9.06
CA PHE A 36 3.98 6.51 10.47
C PHE A 36 3.82 7.74 11.37
N LEU A 37 4.29 8.91 10.96
CA LEU A 37 4.21 10.13 11.78
C LEU A 37 2.75 10.58 11.98
N LEU A 38 1.95 10.60 10.92
CA LEU A 38 0.54 10.99 11.00
C LEU A 38 -0.31 9.90 11.65
N GLY A 39 0.02 8.62 11.44
CA GLY A 39 -0.57 7.51 12.16
C GLY A 39 -0.32 7.57 13.66
N TYR A 40 0.93 7.80 14.07
CA TYR A 40 1.29 8.03 15.47
C TYR A 40 0.54 9.23 16.05
N TRP A 41 0.50 10.35 15.34
CA TRP A 41 -0.20 11.55 15.79
C TRP A 41 -1.71 11.32 15.98
N ALA A 42 -2.36 10.62 15.04
CA ALA A 42 -3.78 10.28 15.14
C ALA A 42 -4.04 9.32 16.31
N LEU A 43 -3.22 8.27 16.47
CA LEU A 43 -3.30 7.35 17.60
C LEU A 43 -3.09 8.06 18.94
N LEU A 44 -2.13 8.99 19.01
CA LEU A 44 -1.84 9.77 20.21
C LEU A 44 -3.04 10.63 20.59
N LYS A 45 -3.69 11.26 19.62
CA LYS A 45 -4.91 12.04 19.86
C LYS A 45 -6.06 11.20 20.42
N ILE A 46 -6.31 10.01 19.88
CA ILE A 46 -7.38 9.15 20.40
C ILE A 46 -7.00 8.52 21.76
N SER A 47 -5.73 8.15 21.95
CA SER A 47 -5.21 7.62 23.21
C SER A 47 -5.32 8.64 24.35
N ARG A 48 -4.96 9.92 24.11
CA ARG A 48 -5.12 11.01 25.08
C ARG A 48 -6.59 11.28 25.47
N ARG A 49 -7.54 10.88 24.63
CA ARG A 49 -8.99 10.96 24.92
C ARG A 49 -9.53 9.73 25.64
N GLY A 50 -8.68 8.75 25.96
CA GLY A 50 -9.09 7.48 26.54
C GLY A 50 -9.84 6.56 25.56
N LEU A 51 -9.70 6.80 24.24
CA LEU A 51 -10.40 6.05 23.19
C LEU A 51 -9.55 4.93 22.58
N TYR A 52 -8.39 4.65 23.14
CA TYR A 52 -7.49 3.58 22.71
C TYR A 52 -6.87 2.87 23.92
N CYS A 53 -6.64 1.57 23.81
CA CYS A 53 -6.17 0.75 24.93
C CYS A 53 -4.69 0.93 25.26
N VAL A 54 -3.86 1.34 24.28
CA VAL A 54 -2.46 1.68 24.52
C VAL A 54 -2.38 3.11 25.05
N LYS A 55 -1.76 3.28 26.22
CA LYS A 55 -1.63 4.58 26.88
C LYS A 55 -0.70 5.54 26.12
N PRO A 56 -0.90 6.87 26.23
CA PRO A 56 -0.12 7.85 25.48
C PRO A 56 1.39 7.76 25.70
N ASP A 57 1.81 7.45 26.93
CA ASP A 57 3.22 7.33 27.33
C ASP A 57 3.91 6.09 26.75
N LYS A 58 3.15 5.06 26.37
CA LYS A 58 3.66 3.81 25.77
C LYS A 58 3.49 3.74 24.26
N LEU A 59 2.81 4.73 23.68
CA LEU A 59 2.47 4.70 22.25
C LEU A 59 3.70 4.83 21.35
N GLY A 60 4.71 5.60 21.78
CA GLY A 60 5.97 5.74 21.04
C GLY A 60 6.69 4.39 20.92
N ASP A 61 6.83 3.67 22.04
CA ASP A 61 7.42 2.34 22.08
C ASP A 61 6.62 1.37 21.19
N PHE A 62 5.29 1.34 21.34
CA PHE A 62 4.44 0.46 20.55
C PHE A 62 4.58 0.70 19.04
N ILE A 63 4.53 1.95 18.58
CA ILE A 63 4.65 2.27 17.16
C ILE A 63 6.05 1.97 16.63
N THR A 64 7.09 2.17 17.46
CA THR A 64 8.46 1.78 17.11
C THR A 64 8.56 0.27 16.88
N TRP A 65 7.93 -0.54 17.73
CA TRP A 65 7.90 -1.99 17.56
C TRP A 65 7.13 -2.40 16.30
N VAL A 66 5.97 -1.80 16.05
CA VAL A 66 5.17 -2.05 14.85
C VAL A 66 5.96 -1.70 13.58
N CYS A 67 6.68 -0.57 13.59
CA CYS A 67 7.50 -0.14 12.46
C CYS A 67 8.69 -1.09 12.22
N LEU A 68 9.54 -1.28 13.23
CA LEU A 68 10.81 -2.00 13.08
C LEU A 68 10.62 -3.51 13.00
N LEU A 69 9.83 -4.10 13.90
CA LEU A 69 9.66 -5.55 13.98
C LEU A 69 8.49 -6.02 13.11
N GLY A 70 7.42 -5.23 13.05
CA GLY A 70 6.23 -5.58 12.29
C GLY A 70 6.46 -5.40 10.79
N VAL A 71 6.66 -4.16 10.35
CA VAL A 71 6.74 -3.82 8.93
C VAL A 71 8.10 -4.13 8.34
N LEU A 72 9.19 -3.63 8.92
CA LEU A 72 10.53 -3.79 8.35
C LEU A 72 11.05 -5.23 8.46
N ALA A 73 11.16 -5.76 9.68
CA ALA A 73 11.65 -7.13 9.86
C ALA A 73 10.66 -8.16 9.28
N GLY A 74 9.35 -7.98 9.50
CA GLY A 74 8.34 -8.87 8.93
C GLY A 74 8.35 -8.86 7.39
N GLY A 75 8.46 -7.70 6.76
CA GLY A 75 8.54 -7.60 5.30
C GLY A 75 9.80 -8.25 4.74
N ARG A 76 10.94 -8.08 5.41
CA ARG A 76 12.21 -8.69 4.99
C ARG A 76 12.21 -10.21 5.17
N LEU A 77 11.71 -10.70 6.30
CA LEU A 77 11.59 -12.13 6.56
C LEU A 77 10.55 -12.77 5.64
N GLY A 78 9.46 -12.07 5.32
CA GLY A 78 8.49 -12.56 4.34
C GLY A 78 9.10 -12.71 2.95
N GLU A 79 9.94 -11.76 2.53
CA GLU A 79 10.68 -11.88 1.27
C GLU A 79 11.55 -13.14 1.27
N PHE A 80 12.29 -13.35 2.36
CA PHE A 80 13.13 -14.52 2.54
C PHE A 80 12.35 -15.83 2.50
N PHE A 81 11.27 -15.96 3.29
CA PHE A 81 10.54 -17.22 3.43
C PHE A 81 9.60 -17.53 2.26
N PHE A 82 8.98 -16.52 1.64
CA PHE A 82 7.94 -16.74 0.63
C PHE A 82 8.46 -16.71 -0.81
N TYR A 83 9.60 -16.06 -1.07
CA TYR A 83 10.13 -15.91 -2.43
C TYR A 83 11.52 -16.53 -2.54
N TRP A 84 12.47 -16.06 -1.75
CA TRP A 84 13.86 -16.47 -1.88
C TRP A 84 14.08 -17.95 -1.53
N LEU A 85 13.54 -18.43 -0.41
CA LEU A 85 13.74 -19.81 0.05
C LEU A 85 13.11 -20.84 -0.90
N PRO A 86 11.89 -20.63 -1.44
CA PRO A 86 11.35 -21.48 -2.50
C PRO A 86 12.18 -21.48 -3.80
N GLU A 87 12.75 -20.33 -4.19
CA GLU A 87 13.50 -20.19 -5.45
C GLU A 87 14.91 -20.77 -5.37
N LYS A 88 15.66 -20.47 -4.29
CA LYS A 88 17.09 -20.81 -4.15
C LYS A 88 17.37 -21.96 -3.19
N GLY A 89 16.37 -22.41 -2.44
CA GLY A 89 16.51 -23.44 -1.42
C GLY A 89 17.45 -23.05 -0.28
N LEU A 90 17.74 -24.01 0.61
CA LEU A 90 18.68 -23.80 1.72
C LEU A 90 20.14 -23.70 1.25
N SER A 91 20.45 -24.17 0.04
CA SER A 91 21.79 -24.04 -0.57
C SER A 91 22.17 -22.60 -0.82
N GLY A 92 21.22 -21.74 -1.20
CA GLY A 92 21.50 -20.32 -1.40
C GLY A 92 21.99 -19.58 -0.14
N LEU A 93 21.70 -20.10 1.06
CA LEU A 93 22.13 -19.50 2.32
C LEU A 93 23.60 -19.81 2.59
N ALA A 94 24.09 -20.94 2.09
CA ALA A 94 25.50 -21.29 2.15
C ALA A 94 26.32 -20.42 1.18
N GLU A 95 25.74 -20.06 0.03
CA GLU A 95 26.36 -19.16 -0.95
C GLU A 95 26.39 -17.71 -0.46
N ASP A 96 25.28 -17.24 0.13
CA ASP A 96 25.18 -15.86 0.60
C ASP A 96 24.28 -15.71 1.84
N PRO A 97 24.84 -15.92 3.04
CA PRO A 97 24.09 -15.82 4.30
C PRO A 97 23.71 -14.37 4.65
N THR A 98 24.36 -13.38 4.03
CA THR A 98 24.15 -11.96 4.37
C THR A 98 22.94 -11.36 3.65
N TRP A 99 22.42 -12.04 2.63
CA TRP A 99 21.33 -11.55 1.79
C TRP A 99 20.14 -11.07 2.63
N VAL A 100 19.73 -11.82 3.65
CA VAL A 100 18.56 -11.45 4.49
C VAL A 100 18.72 -10.06 5.15
N PHE A 101 19.94 -9.56 5.33
CA PHE A 101 20.22 -8.25 5.93
C PHE A 101 20.37 -7.11 4.93
N ARG A 102 20.55 -7.40 3.64
CA ARG A 102 20.79 -6.39 2.59
C ARG A 102 19.52 -5.69 2.13
N VAL A 103 18.86 -4.98 3.05
CA VAL A 103 17.60 -4.25 2.81
C VAL A 103 17.74 -3.14 1.75
N TRP A 104 18.95 -2.70 1.46
CA TRP A 104 19.25 -1.70 0.43
C TRP A 104 19.18 -2.24 -1.00
N GLU A 105 19.17 -3.57 -1.20
CA GLU A 105 19.01 -4.20 -2.52
C GLU A 105 17.54 -4.31 -2.95
N GLY A 106 16.61 -3.76 -2.15
CA GLY A 106 15.18 -4.00 -2.31
C GLY A 106 14.77 -5.39 -1.79
N GLY A 107 13.56 -5.85 -2.12
CA GLY A 107 13.02 -7.13 -1.66
C GLY A 107 12.32 -7.02 -0.30
N MET A 108 11.06 -6.60 -0.33
CA MET A 108 10.19 -6.48 0.83
C MET A 108 8.82 -7.08 0.49
N ALA A 109 8.43 -8.13 1.22
CA ALA A 109 7.14 -8.76 1.02
C ALA A 109 6.04 -8.05 1.83
N SER A 110 5.02 -7.52 1.15
CA SER A 110 3.86 -6.90 1.80
C SER A 110 3.14 -7.86 2.76
N HIS A 111 2.94 -9.12 2.35
CA HIS A 111 2.35 -10.19 3.18
C HIS A 111 3.18 -10.47 4.44
N GLY A 112 4.51 -10.46 4.32
CA GLY A 112 5.43 -10.59 5.45
C GLY A 112 5.27 -9.46 6.47
N GLY A 113 5.19 -8.22 5.97
CA GLY A 113 4.96 -7.04 6.81
C GLY A 113 3.62 -7.09 7.54
N MET A 114 2.54 -7.50 6.86
CA MET A 114 1.22 -7.66 7.48
C MET A 114 1.24 -8.71 8.60
N LEU A 115 1.82 -9.87 8.35
CA LEU A 115 1.97 -10.93 9.35
C LEU A 115 2.83 -10.46 10.53
N GLY A 116 3.94 -9.79 10.25
CA GLY A 116 4.81 -9.21 11.27
C GLY A 116 4.06 -8.23 12.18
N VAL A 117 3.26 -7.32 11.61
CA VAL A 117 2.44 -6.38 12.39
C VAL A 117 1.43 -7.12 13.28
N LEU A 118 0.77 -8.16 12.77
CA LEU A 118 -0.16 -8.97 13.56
C LEU A 118 0.53 -9.68 14.73
N LEU A 119 1.71 -10.26 14.49
CA LEU A 119 2.51 -10.94 15.52
C LEU A 119 2.99 -9.97 16.59
N VAL A 120 3.49 -8.79 16.20
CA VAL A 120 3.90 -7.73 17.13
C VAL A 120 2.72 -7.23 17.95
N ALA A 121 1.58 -6.97 17.31
CA ALA A 121 0.37 -6.54 18.02
C ALA A 121 -0.12 -7.60 19.02
N LEU A 122 -0.05 -8.89 18.65
CA LEU A 122 -0.42 -10.01 19.51
C LEU A 122 0.53 -10.14 20.70
N PHE A 123 1.84 -10.08 20.45
CA PHE A 123 2.85 -10.12 21.49
C PHE A 123 2.72 -8.94 22.45
N TYR A 124 2.54 -7.73 21.90
CA TYR A 124 2.37 -6.52 22.69
C TYR A 124 1.12 -6.58 23.55
N ALA A 125 -0.01 -7.01 22.98
CA ALA A 125 -1.26 -7.19 23.72
C ALA A 125 -1.09 -8.15 24.90
N ARG A 126 -0.46 -9.32 24.68
CA ARG A 126 -0.24 -10.30 25.74
C ARG A 126 0.72 -9.82 26.82
N SER A 127 1.86 -9.26 26.44
CA SER A 127 2.88 -8.77 27.38
C SER A 127 2.36 -7.63 28.26
N HIS A 128 1.42 -6.84 27.76
CA HIS A 128 0.85 -5.70 28.49
C HIS A 128 -0.56 -5.96 29.05
N LYS A 129 -1.06 -7.21 28.99
CA LYS A 129 -2.41 -7.60 29.43
C LYS A 129 -3.52 -6.76 28.80
N LEU A 130 -3.34 -6.36 27.54
CA LEU A 130 -4.32 -5.65 26.74
C LEU A 130 -5.11 -6.63 25.87
N SER A 131 -6.28 -6.17 25.42
CA SER A 131 -7.08 -6.88 24.45
C SER A 131 -6.44 -6.82 23.06
N PHE A 132 -6.16 -7.97 22.46
CA PHE A 132 -5.57 -8.03 21.11
C PHE A 132 -6.44 -7.33 20.04
N PRO A 133 -7.76 -7.57 19.94
CA PRO A 133 -8.62 -6.80 19.03
C PRO A 133 -8.64 -5.30 19.36
N GLY A 134 -8.51 -4.91 20.63
CA GLY A 134 -8.42 -3.51 21.02
C GLY A 134 -7.13 -2.84 20.54
N VAL A 135 -5.99 -3.55 20.59
CA VAL A 135 -4.72 -3.08 20.04
C VAL A 135 -4.83 -2.93 18.52
N LEU A 136 -5.40 -3.94 17.84
CA LEU A 136 -5.61 -3.92 16.40
C LEU A 136 -6.58 -2.81 15.95
N ASP A 137 -7.62 -2.49 16.74
CA ASP A 137 -8.57 -1.42 16.40
C ASP A 137 -7.85 -0.08 16.16
N GLY A 138 -6.84 0.25 16.97
CA GLY A 138 -6.04 1.46 16.76
C GLY A 138 -5.24 1.41 15.45
N LEU A 139 -4.61 0.27 15.16
CA LEU A 139 -3.88 0.08 13.90
C LEU A 139 -4.81 0.13 12.69
N ALA A 140 -6.00 -0.49 12.77
CA ALA A 140 -7.01 -0.46 11.73
C ALA A 140 -7.52 0.96 11.43
N ILE A 141 -7.65 1.81 12.47
CA ILE A 141 -8.03 3.22 12.29
C ILE A 141 -6.97 3.99 11.50
N VAL A 142 -5.67 3.75 11.74
CA VAL A 142 -4.60 4.56 11.13
C VAL A 142 -3.93 3.95 9.91
N ALA A 143 -4.10 2.65 9.67
CA ALA A 143 -3.62 1.98 8.45
C ALA A 143 -4.01 2.70 7.15
N PRO A 144 -5.23 3.28 7.00
CA PRO A 144 -5.62 4.02 5.79
C PRO A 144 -4.76 5.26 5.52
N ILE A 145 -4.13 5.86 6.53
CA ILE A 145 -3.18 6.96 6.30
C ILE A 145 -1.98 6.45 5.50
N GLY A 146 -1.44 5.27 5.86
CA GLY A 146 -0.37 4.62 5.11
C GLY A 146 -0.81 4.24 3.70
N LEU A 147 -2.03 3.71 3.54
CA LEU A 147 -2.61 3.40 2.23
C LEU A 147 -2.70 4.66 1.35
N PHE A 148 -3.19 5.78 1.89
CA PHE A 148 -3.28 7.05 1.17
C PHE A 148 -1.92 7.48 0.60
N PHE A 149 -0.89 7.60 1.43
CA PHE A 149 0.43 8.03 0.97
C PHE A 149 1.10 7.00 0.06
N GLY A 150 0.93 5.71 0.32
CA GLY A 150 1.42 4.64 -0.54
C GLY A 150 0.85 4.75 -1.96
N ARG A 151 -0.47 4.96 -2.08
CA ARG A 151 -1.13 5.14 -3.38
C ARG A 151 -0.71 6.42 -4.10
N LEU A 152 -0.44 7.50 -3.38
CA LEU A 152 0.16 8.70 -3.97
C LEU A 152 1.59 8.43 -4.48
N ALA A 153 2.38 7.64 -3.76
CA ALA A 153 3.70 7.24 -4.22
C ALA A 153 3.63 6.31 -5.44
N ASN A 154 2.64 5.40 -5.52
CA ASN A 154 2.37 4.60 -6.72
C ASN A 154 2.09 5.51 -7.93
N PHE A 155 1.24 6.52 -7.73
CA PHE A 155 0.94 7.50 -8.78
C PHE A 155 2.21 8.21 -9.24
N ILE A 156 3.00 8.77 -8.33
CA ILE A 156 4.27 9.46 -8.65
C ILE A 156 5.27 8.54 -9.37
N ASN A 157 5.33 7.27 -8.99
CA ASN A 157 6.17 6.28 -9.65
C ASN A 157 5.66 5.90 -11.06
N GLY A 158 4.39 6.17 -11.36
CA GLY A 158 3.71 5.74 -12.59
C GLY A 158 3.41 4.24 -12.62
N GLU A 159 3.25 3.59 -11.47
CA GLU A 159 3.00 2.14 -11.35
C GLU A 159 1.59 1.84 -10.82
N LEU A 160 1.07 0.63 -11.08
CA LEU A 160 -0.28 0.19 -10.66
C LEU A 160 -1.42 1.08 -11.19
N TYR A 161 -1.28 1.58 -12.43
CA TYR A 161 -2.34 2.30 -13.11
C TYR A 161 -3.50 1.37 -13.51
N GLY A 162 -4.60 1.98 -13.94
CA GLY A 162 -5.82 1.29 -14.23
C GLY A 162 -5.92 0.75 -15.66
N ARG A 163 -7.11 0.24 -15.96
CA ARG A 163 -7.45 -0.30 -17.28
C ARG A 163 -7.38 0.76 -18.36
N ILE A 164 -7.18 0.27 -19.59
CA ILE A 164 -7.34 1.08 -20.79
C ILE A 164 -8.75 1.69 -20.82
N THR A 165 -8.82 2.97 -21.17
CA THR A 165 -10.04 3.77 -21.24
C THR A 165 -10.06 4.61 -22.52
N SER A 166 -11.19 5.26 -22.80
CA SER A 166 -11.34 6.12 -23.99
C SER A 166 -10.50 7.40 -23.86
N ALA A 167 -10.01 7.91 -24.99
CA ALA A 167 -9.39 9.24 -25.09
C ALA A 167 -10.35 10.37 -24.71
N ASP A 168 -11.67 10.16 -24.83
CA ASP A 168 -12.69 11.14 -24.45
C ASP A 168 -12.87 11.26 -22.93
N ASN A 169 -12.31 10.32 -22.15
CA ASN A 169 -12.40 10.34 -20.71
C ASN A 169 -11.58 11.51 -20.14
N PRO A 170 -12.20 12.47 -19.42
CA PRO A 170 -11.51 13.64 -18.90
C PRO A 170 -10.41 13.31 -17.87
N LEU A 171 -10.40 12.13 -17.28
CA LEU A 171 -9.44 11.72 -16.26
C LEU A 171 -8.37 10.75 -16.80
N ALA A 172 -8.42 10.40 -18.08
CA ALA A 172 -7.45 9.47 -18.67
C ALA A 172 -6.05 10.07 -18.70
N MET A 173 -5.04 9.24 -18.45
CA MET A 173 -3.62 9.59 -18.52
C MET A 173 -2.85 8.49 -19.24
N LYS A 174 -1.71 8.82 -19.83
CA LYS A 174 -0.76 7.85 -20.39
C LYS A 174 0.42 7.66 -19.45
N PHE A 175 0.83 6.42 -19.20
CA PHE A 175 1.93 6.11 -18.28
C PHE A 175 3.11 5.49 -19.03
N PRO A 176 4.29 6.11 -19.06
CA PRO A 176 5.47 5.55 -19.74
C PRO A 176 5.90 4.17 -19.25
N GLN A 177 5.52 3.79 -18.03
CA GLN A 177 5.74 2.48 -17.44
C GLN A 177 4.99 1.37 -18.18
N GLU A 178 3.95 1.69 -18.94
CA GLU A 178 3.25 0.74 -19.81
C GLU A 178 4.16 0.09 -20.86
N ILE A 179 5.34 0.66 -21.12
CA ILE A 179 6.35 0.03 -21.99
C ILE A 179 6.66 -1.41 -21.56
N TYR A 180 6.57 -1.75 -20.27
CA TYR A 180 6.77 -3.12 -19.79
C TYR A 180 5.62 -4.09 -20.15
N GLU A 181 4.45 -3.58 -20.50
CA GLU A 181 3.24 -4.34 -20.87
C GLU A 181 3.01 -4.41 -22.39
N LEU A 182 3.78 -3.67 -23.18
CA LEU A 182 3.64 -3.66 -24.64
C LEU A 182 3.97 -5.03 -25.26
N ALA A 183 3.27 -5.36 -26.35
CA ALA A 183 3.60 -6.51 -27.16
C ALA A 183 5.04 -6.40 -27.71
N PRO A 184 5.78 -7.50 -27.93
CA PRO A 184 7.20 -7.45 -28.32
C PRO A 184 7.49 -6.61 -29.56
N ASP A 185 6.59 -6.61 -30.53
CA ASP A 185 6.68 -5.81 -31.76
C ASP A 185 6.46 -4.32 -31.49
N GLN A 186 5.46 -3.96 -30.68
CA GLN A 186 5.20 -2.58 -30.26
C GLN A 186 6.35 -2.03 -29.41
N LEU A 187 6.88 -2.84 -28.49
CA LEU A 187 8.04 -2.49 -27.67
C LEU A 187 9.27 -2.23 -28.54
N MET A 188 9.53 -3.08 -29.54
CA MET A 188 10.64 -2.88 -30.47
C MET A 188 10.50 -1.56 -31.23
N GLN A 189 9.30 -1.25 -31.73
CA GLN A 189 9.04 0.01 -32.44
C GLN A 189 9.20 1.23 -31.52
N ALA A 190 8.68 1.17 -30.30
CA ALA A 190 8.84 2.22 -29.30
C ALA A 190 10.32 2.44 -28.94
N ALA A 191 11.09 1.36 -28.78
CA ALA A 191 12.53 1.44 -28.51
C ALA A 191 13.30 2.09 -29.65
N VAL A 192 12.98 1.75 -30.91
CA VAL A 192 13.59 2.40 -32.09
C VAL A 192 13.23 3.89 -32.14
N ALA A 193 11.96 4.24 -31.92
CA ALA A 193 11.52 5.64 -31.91
C ALA A 193 12.22 6.44 -30.80
N ALA A 194 12.32 5.88 -29.60
CA ALA A 194 13.05 6.49 -28.48
C ALA A 194 14.53 6.67 -28.79
N GLN A 195 15.19 5.67 -29.37
CA GLN A 195 16.61 5.74 -29.72
C GLN A 195 16.90 6.78 -30.81
N GLN A 196 15.98 6.94 -31.78
CA GLN A 196 16.07 8.00 -32.79
C GLN A 196 15.85 9.39 -32.21
N ALA A 197 15.01 9.51 -31.17
CA ALA A 197 14.72 10.77 -30.49
C ALA A 197 15.83 11.22 -29.54
N ALA A 198 16.69 10.30 -29.08
CA ALA A 198 17.89 10.61 -28.28
C ALA A 198 19.13 9.84 -28.81
N PRO A 199 19.68 10.20 -29.98
CA PRO A 199 20.82 9.49 -30.59
C PRO A 199 22.09 9.47 -29.72
N GLU A 200 22.27 10.48 -28.88
CA GLU A 200 23.40 10.62 -27.96
C GLU A 200 23.32 9.73 -26.72
N THR A 201 22.14 9.17 -26.40
CA THR A 201 21.94 8.30 -25.25
C THR A 201 21.71 6.88 -25.72
N ALA A 202 22.58 5.96 -25.34
CA ALA A 202 22.41 4.54 -25.68
C ALA A 202 21.30 3.92 -24.81
N ILE A 203 20.16 3.59 -25.42
CA ILE A 203 19.00 3.01 -24.74
C ILE A 203 19.09 1.48 -24.84
N HIS A 204 19.31 0.82 -23.70
CA HIS A 204 19.50 -0.63 -23.65
C HIS A 204 18.36 -1.40 -23.00
N THR A 205 17.50 -0.72 -22.24
CA THR A 205 16.40 -1.37 -21.53
C THR A 205 15.09 -0.60 -21.69
N PRO A 206 13.94 -1.29 -21.62
CA PRO A 206 12.61 -0.66 -21.59
C PRO A 206 12.49 0.41 -20.48
N GLY A 207 13.11 0.15 -19.31
CA GLY A 207 13.09 1.07 -18.18
C GLY A 207 13.78 2.40 -18.44
N MET A 208 14.86 2.40 -19.23
CA MET A 208 15.52 3.65 -19.64
C MET A 208 14.59 4.54 -20.46
N ILE A 209 13.72 3.95 -21.28
CA ILE A 209 12.75 4.71 -22.08
C ILE A 209 11.76 5.44 -21.16
N ALA A 210 11.20 4.73 -20.18
CA ALA A 210 10.28 5.32 -19.20
C ALA A 210 10.96 6.42 -18.37
N GLU A 211 12.24 6.24 -18.02
CA GLU A 211 13.04 7.25 -17.31
C GLU A 211 13.31 8.48 -18.16
N LEU A 212 13.77 8.30 -19.40
CA LEU A 212 14.01 9.39 -20.33
C LEU A 212 12.73 10.18 -20.65
N CYS A 213 11.55 9.54 -20.71
CA CYS A 213 10.28 10.25 -20.94
C CYS A 213 10.03 11.35 -19.89
N ARG A 214 10.60 11.23 -18.68
CA ARG A 214 10.40 12.21 -17.60
C ARG A 214 11.16 13.51 -17.82
N THR A 215 12.31 13.45 -18.48
CA THR A 215 13.25 14.57 -18.61
C THR A 215 13.53 14.99 -20.06
N ASN A 216 13.25 14.12 -21.03
CA ASN A 216 13.46 14.35 -22.46
C ASN A 216 12.12 14.39 -23.22
N ASP A 217 11.74 15.59 -23.64
CA ASP A 217 10.49 15.84 -24.38
C ASP A 217 10.41 15.07 -25.70
N ALA A 218 11.53 14.95 -26.42
CA ALA A 218 11.58 14.29 -27.72
C ALA A 218 11.36 12.78 -27.58
N VAL A 219 12.04 12.14 -26.63
CA VAL A 219 11.81 10.72 -26.32
C VAL A 219 10.37 10.50 -25.92
N CYS A 220 9.83 11.37 -25.08
CA CYS A 220 8.49 11.17 -24.57
C CYS A 220 7.41 11.36 -25.65
N ALA A 221 7.57 12.34 -26.54
CA ALA A 221 6.71 12.51 -27.71
C ALA A 221 6.83 11.34 -28.70
N ALA A 222 8.03 10.73 -28.82
CA ALA A 222 8.26 9.59 -29.71
C ALA A 222 7.57 8.32 -29.22
N VAL A 223 7.45 8.12 -27.89
CA VAL A 223 6.84 6.91 -27.31
C VAL A 223 5.35 7.06 -27.02
N GLU A 224 4.86 8.29 -26.86
CA GLU A 224 3.44 8.59 -26.59
C GLU A 224 2.44 7.85 -27.51
N PRO A 225 2.68 7.69 -28.83
CA PRO A 225 1.75 6.99 -29.72
C PRO A 225 1.57 5.51 -29.39
N PHE A 226 2.53 4.90 -28.70
CA PHE A 226 2.48 3.49 -28.29
C PHE A 226 1.77 3.28 -26.94
N LEU A 227 1.56 4.36 -26.18
CA LEU A 227 0.93 4.31 -24.86
C LEU A 227 -0.60 4.46 -24.97
N HIS A 228 -1.32 3.71 -24.15
CA HIS A 228 -2.77 3.76 -24.07
C HIS A 228 -3.25 4.76 -23.01
N TYR A 229 -4.43 5.32 -23.27
CA TYR A 229 -5.16 6.08 -22.26
C TYR A 229 -5.63 5.15 -21.14
N ARG A 230 -5.28 5.45 -19.90
CA ARG A 230 -5.58 4.61 -18.73
C ARG A 230 -6.17 5.41 -17.58
N TRP A 231 -6.95 4.73 -16.75
CA TRP A 231 -7.44 5.32 -15.50
C TRP A 231 -6.28 5.52 -14.51
N PRO A 232 -6.16 6.68 -13.84
CA PRO A 232 -5.23 6.86 -12.74
C PRO A 232 -5.81 6.24 -11.45
N SER A 233 -6.04 4.92 -11.45
CA SER A 233 -6.67 4.15 -10.37
C SER A 233 -6.06 4.43 -9.00
N GLN A 234 -4.75 4.69 -8.94
CA GLN A 234 -4.02 5.00 -7.71
C GLN A 234 -4.63 6.21 -6.98
N LEU A 235 -5.09 7.24 -7.70
CA LEU A 235 -5.72 8.41 -7.09
C LEU A 235 -7.10 8.08 -6.51
N PHE A 236 -7.85 7.20 -7.16
CA PHE A 236 -9.14 6.72 -6.66
C PHE A 236 -8.94 5.81 -5.43
N GLU A 237 -7.92 4.95 -5.44
CA GLU A 237 -7.55 4.12 -4.29
C GLU A 237 -7.07 5.00 -3.12
N ALA A 238 -6.23 6.01 -3.38
CA ALA A 238 -5.81 6.97 -2.35
C ALA A 238 -7.03 7.66 -1.71
N ALA A 239 -7.97 8.13 -2.53
CA ALA A 239 -9.18 8.80 -2.04
C ALA A 239 -10.09 7.85 -1.25
N SER A 240 -10.37 6.64 -1.76
CA SER A 240 -11.38 5.73 -1.21
C SER A 240 -10.85 4.80 -0.12
N GLU A 241 -9.75 4.09 -0.37
CA GLU A 241 -9.11 3.15 0.56
C GLU A 241 -8.25 3.87 1.61
N GLY A 242 -7.81 5.10 1.31
CA GLY A 242 -6.98 5.91 2.19
C GLY A 242 -7.77 6.98 2.94
N LEU A 243 -8.02 8.11 2.27
CA LEU A 243 -8.56 9.32 2.89
C LEU A 243 -9.98 9.13 3.44
N LEU A 244 -10.90 8.63 2.62
CA LEU A 244 -12.30 8.42 3.01
C LEU A 244 -12.41 7.36 4.10
N LEU A 245 -11.73 6.22 3.94
CA LEU A 245 -11.69 5.17 4.95
C LEU A 245 -11.16 5.68 6.29
N PHE A 246 -10.05 6.43 6.29
CA PHE A 246 -9.52 7.08 7.49
C PHE A 246 -10.57 7.98 8.15
N ALA A 247 -11.18 8.87 7.35
CA ALA A 247 -12.16 9.84 7.84
C ALA A 247 -13.36 9.16 8.50
N VAL A 248 -13.89 8.11 7.88
CA VAL A 248 -15.01 7.33 8.43
C VAL A 248 -14.60 6.66 9.75
N LEU A 249 -13.45 5.99 9.80
CA LEU A 249 -13.00 5.29 11.00
C LEU A 249 -12.70 6.25 12.17
N ILE A 250 -11.99 7.34 11.92
CA ILE A 250 -11.62 8.30 12.98
C ILE A 250 -12.85 9.06 13.52
N VAL A 251 -13.76 9.49 12.65
CA VAL A 251 -15.02 10.14 13.07
C VAL A 251 -15.87 9.17 13.87
N THR A 252 -15.96 7.91 13.42
CA THR A 252 -16.71 6.86 14.13
C THR A 252 -16.08 6.57 15.50
N ARG A 253 -14.76 6.48 15.63
CA ARG A 253 -14.07 6.30 16.93
C ARG A 253 -14.35 7.42 17.91
N ILE A 254 -14.39 8.66 17.42
CA ILE A 254 -14.68 9.84 18.25
C ILE A 254 -16.15 9.83 18.71
N LYS A 255 -17.08 9.42 17.85
CA LYS A 255 -18.51 9.34 18.17
C LYS A 255 -18.84 8.15 19.07
N TRP A 256 -18.28 6.98 18.80
CA TRP A 256 -18.54 5.73 19.52
C TRP A 256 -17.51 5.52 20.63
N LYS A 257 -17.67 6.30 21.70
CA LYS A 257 -16.71 6.32 22.82
C LYS A 257 -16.52 4.96 23.48
N ASN A 258 -17.61 4.21 23.63
CA ASN A 258 -17.64 2.89 24.28
C ASN A 258 -17.73 1.73 23.27
N ALA A 259 -17.17 1.93 22.06
CA ALA A 259 -17.10 0.85 21.08
C ALA A 259 -16.31 -0.35 21.66
N PRO A 260 -16.88 -1.57 21.63
CA PRO A 260 -16.18 -2.76 22.12
C PRO A 260 -14.98 -3.10 21.23
N ASP A 261 -14.00 -3.79 21.81
CA ASP A 261 -12.78 -4.17 21.10
C ASP A 261 -13.07 -5.06 19.88
N GLY A 262 -12.42 -4.73 18.76
CA GLY A 262 -12.58 -5.39 17.46
C GLY A 262 -13.58 -4.69 16.55
N THR A 263 -14.27 -3.65 17.03
CA THR A 263 -15.25 -2.90 16.22
C THR A 263 -14.58 -2.22 15.03
N PHE A 264 -13.40 -1.61 15.22
CA PHE A 264 -12.73 -0.87 14.16
C PHE A 264 -12.00 -1.79 13.18
N CYS A 265 -11.55 -2.97 13.63
CA CYS A 265 -11.11 -4.03 12.74
C CYS A 265 -12.24 -4.48 11.80
N ALA A 266 -13.44 -4.72 12.34
CA ALA A 266 -14.60 -5.10 11.53
C ALA A 266 -14.98 -4.00 10.52
N LEU A 267 -15.07 -2.75 10.98
CA LEU A 267 -15.38 -1.60 10.11
C LEU A 267 -14.34 -1.42 9.01
N PHE A 268 -13.04 -1.49 9.36
CA PHE A 268 -11.96 -1.44 8.37
C PHE A 268 -12.14 -2.54 7.33
N CYS A 269 -12.34 -3.80 7.75
CA CYS A 269 -12.51 -4.93 6.86
C CYS A 269 -13.65 -4.72 5.86
N PHE A 270 -14.84 -4.33 6.34
CA PHE A 270 -16.00 -4.15 5.47
C PHE A 270 -15.87 -2.96 4.54
N ILE A 271 -15.46 -1.80 5.04
CA ILE A 271 -15.37 -0.58 4.23
C ILE A 271 -14.24 -0.71 3.21
N TYR A 272 -13.07 -1.25 3.61
CA TYR A 272 -11.97 -1.50 2.70
C TYR A 272 -12.36 -2.52 1.62
N ALA A 273 -13.03 -3.63 1.98
CA ALA A 273 -13.47 -4.62 0.98
C ALA A 273 -14.40 -4.00 -0.07
N ILE A 274 -15.35 -3.15 0.35
CA ILE A 274 -16.25 -2.44 -0.57
C ILE A 274 -15.45 -1.49 -1.48
N ALA A 275 -14.56 -0.67 -0.89
CA ALA A 275 -13.72 0.25 -1.65
C ALA A 275 -12.82 -0.48 -2.66
N ARG A 276 -12.22 -1.60 -2.23
CA ARG A 276 -11.34 -2.42 -3.06
C ARG A 276 -12.10 -3.04 -4.24
N ILE A 277 -13.26 -3.64 -3.99
CA ILE A 277 -14.12 -4.19 -5.07
C ILE A 277 -14.52 -3.10 -6.07
N ALA A 278 -14.87 -1.91 -5.60
CA ALA A 278 -15.21 -0.78 -6.47
C ALA A 278 -14.01 -0.29 -7.29
N SER A 279 -12.83 -0.16 -6.67
CA SER A 279 -11.60 0.26 -7.34
C SER A 279 -11.13 -0.73 -8.41
N GLU A 280 -11.40 -2.02 -8.21
CA GLU A 280 -11.01 -3.09 -9.14
C GLU A 280 -11.76 -3.04 -10.48
N CYS A 281 -12.93 -2.38 -10.51
CA CYS A 281 -13.63 -2.07 -11.77
C CYS A 281 -12.83 -1.13 -12.68
N LEU A 282 -11.93 -0.33 -12.09
CA LEU A 282 -11.07 0.61 -12.80
C LEU A 282 -9.64 0.09 -12.99
N LYS A 283 -9.25 -0.96 -12.26
CA LYS A 283 -7.87 -1.44 -12.18
C LYS A 283 -7.57 -2.55 -13.19
N GLU A 284 -6.41 -2.50 -13.84
CA GLU A 284 -5.89 -3.64 -14.61
C GLU A 284 -5.59 -4.79 -13.64
N PRO A 285 -6.03 -6.03 -13.89
CA PRO A 285 -5.72 -7.15 -12.99
C PRO A 285 -4.21 -7.42 -12.95
N ASP A 286 -3.57 -7.20 -11.79
CA ASP A 286 -2.12 -7.44 -11.59
C ASP A 286 -1.71 -8.92 -11.78
N ALA A 287 -2.68 -9.84 -11.79
CA ALA A 287 -2.49 -11.28 -11.91
C ALA A 287 -3.67 -11.93 -12.66
N GLY A 288 -3.52 -13.21 -12.99
CA GLY A 288 -4.55 -13.99 -13.69
C GLY A 288 -5.92 -13.90 -13.00
N VAL A 289 -6.98 -13.76 -13.82
CA VAL A 289 -8.36 -13.74 -13.36
C VAL A 289 -8.83 -15.17 -13.11
N TRP A 290 -9.27 -15.50 -11.90
CA TRP A 290 -9.76 -16.83 -11.54
C TRP A 290 -11.29 -16.88 -11.68
N HIS A 291 -11.80 -17.62 -12.68
CA HIS A 291 -13.24 -17.73 -12.98
C HIS A 291 -13.99 -16.38 -13.06
N GLY A 292 -13.36 -15.35 -13.64
CA GLY A 292 -13.95 -14.00 -13.74
C GLY A 292 -13.78 -13.12 -12.49
N ILE A 293 -13.15 -13.64 -11.43
CA ILE A 293 -12.85 -12.91 -10.20
C ILE A 293 -11.36 -12.53 -10.19
N THR A 294 -11.10 -11.24 -9.98
CA THR A 294 -9.74 -10.73 -9.81
C THR A 294 -9.16 -11.11 -8.44
N GLN A 295 -7.83 -11.13 -8.32
CA GLN A 295 -7.17 -11.39 -7.04
C GLN A 295 -7.59 -10.37 -5.96
N GLY A 296 -7.77 -9.08 -6.33
CA GLY A 296 -8.26 -8.06 -5.41
C GLY A 296 -9.66 -8.33 -4.87
N GLN A 297 -10.58 -8.82 -5.72
CA GLN A 297 -11.92 -9.20 -5.31
C GLN A 297 -11.91 -10.45 -4.40
N LEU A 298 -11.10 -11.47 -4.74
CA LEU A 298 -11.00 -12.68 -3.92
C LEU A 298 -10.47 -12.37 -2.51
N LEU A 299 -9.43 -11.55 -2.40
CA LEU A 299 -8.90 -11.10 -1.11
C LEU A 299 -9.93 -10.25 -0.34
N SER A 300 -10.75 -9.47 -1.04
CA SER A 300 -11.83 -8.69 -0.42
C SER A 300 -12.91 -9.59 0.20
N LEU A 301 -13.23 -10.73 -0.43
CA LEU A 301 -14.13 -11.72 0.18
C LEU A 301 -13.55 -12.32 1.46
N GLY A 302 -12.26 -12.65 1.46
CA GLY A 302 -11.55 -13.09 2.68
C GLY A 302 -11.60 -12.04 3.79
N LEU A 303 -11.45 -10.76 3.42
CA LEU A 303 -11.54 -9.65 4.36
C LEU A 303 -12.95 -9.47 4.94
N VAL A 304 -14.01 -9.69 4.15
CA VAL A 304 -15.40 -9.71 4.64
C VAL A 304 -15.58 -10.80 5.69
N VAL A 305 -15.05 -12.01 5.46
CA VAL A 305 -15.11 -13.11 6.45
C VAL A 305 -14.38 -12.73 7.74
N LEU A 306 -13.18 -12.15 7.64
CA LEU A 306 -12.45 -11.64 8.81
C LEU A 306 -13.24 -10.55 9.54
N GLY A 307 -13.88 -9.65 8.80
CA GLY A 307 -14.74 -8.59 9.33
C GLY A 307 -15.92 -9.15 10.13
N ILE A 308 -16.58 -10.20 9.63
CA ILE A 308 -17.65 -10.92 10.36
C ILE A 308 -17.09 -11.51 11.66
N GLY A 309 -15.92 -12.14 11.62
CA GLY A 309 -15.27 -12.68 12.81
C GLY A 309 -15.03 -11.62 13.89
N PHE A 310 -14.50 -10.46 13.50
CA PHE A 310 -14.31 -9.33 14.42
C PHE A 310 -15.63 -8.76 14.95
N ALA A 311 -16.64 -8.60 14.09
CA ALA A 311 -17.96 -8.10 14.48
C ALA A 311 -18.65 -9.01 15.51
N VAL A 312 -18.62 -10.33 15.28
CA VAL A 312 -19.17 -11.33 16.22
C VAL A 312 -18.39 -11.33 17.53
N SER A 313 -17.05 -11.26 17.48
CA SER A 313 -16.21 -11.18 18.68
C SER A 313 -16.50 -9.93 19.51
N SER A 314 -16.60 -8.77 18.85
CA SER A 314 -16.97 -7.48 19.45
C SER A 314 -18.35 -7.54 20.13
N TYR A 315 -19.37 -8.06 19.43
CA TYR A 315 -20.72 -8.21 19.97
C TYR A 315 -20.77 -9.11 21.21
N ARG A 316 -20.06 -10.26 21.18
CA ARG A 316 -20.01 -11.19 22.31
C ARG A 316 -19.36 -10.56 23.55
N ARG A 317 -18.30 -9.77 23.36
CA ARG A 317 -17.62 -9.02 24.45
C ARG A 317 -18.55 -7.97 25.05
N ALA A 318 -19.19 -7.17 24.21
CA ALA A 318 -20.15 -6.15 24.64
C ALA A 318 -21.30 -6.75 25.47
N LYS A 319 -21.83 -7.89 25.02
CA LYS A 319 -22.89 -8.60 25.73
C LYS A 319 -22.41 -9.12 27.09
N ALA A 320 -21.22 -9.71 27.15
CA ALA A 320 -20.65 -10.22 28.40
C ALA A 320 -20.45 -9.09 29.43
N GLU A 321 -19.85 -7.97 29.03
CA GLU A 321 -19.66 -6.80 29.89
C GLU A 321 -20.98 -6.26 30.46
N LYS A 322 -22.02 -6.18 29.62
CA LYS A 322 -23.35 -5.76 30.04
C LYS A 322 -23.97 -6.71 31.07
N MET A 323 -23.81 -8.02 30.89
CA MET A 323 -24.31 -9.01 31.86
C MET A 323 -23.60 -8.90 33.21
N THR A 324 -22.28 -8.76 33.22
CA THR A 324 -21.50 -8.59 34.46
C THR A 324 -21.86 -7.31 35.22
N LEU A 325 -22.24 -6.24 34.50
CA LEU A 325 -22.74 -5.00 35.11
C LEU A 325 -24.13 -5.15 35.72
N ILE A 326 -24.98 -6.01 35.17
CA ILE A 326 -26.30 -6.33 35.72
C ILE A 326 -26.16 -7.17 36.99
N GLU A 327 -25.28 -8.18 37.00
CA GLU A 327 -25.03 -9.04 38.17
C GLU A 327 -24.41 -8.30 39.36
N LYS A 328 -23.75 -7.16 39.13
CA LYS A 328 -23.14 -6.32 40.16
C LYS A 328 -24.07 -5.25 40.74
N LYS A 329 -25.29 -5.11 40.20
CA LYS A 329 -26.32 -4.16 40.67
C LYS A 329 -27.38 -4.89 41.47
#